data_AF-A0A1F9TTJ4-F1
#
_entry.id   AF-A0A1F9TTJ4-F1
#
_cell.length_a   1.000
_cell.length_b   1.000
_cell.length_c   1.000
_cell.angle_alpha   90.00
_cell.angle_beta   90.00
_cell.angle_gamma   90.00
#
_symmetry.space_group_name_H-M   'P 1'
#
loop_
_entity.id
_entity.type
_entity.pdbx_description
1 polymer ?
#
loop_
_entity_poly.entity_id
_entity_poly.type
_entity_poly.pdbx_seq_one_letter_code
_entity_poly.pdbx_strand_id
1 'polypeptide(L)'
;MIRILVFCLCVFMSQPDPARGADPAPDPPKPKTKLRQEAPPVALALDLAFGATIWAQVAVSTAGPIIDLSRMVREGYYKLEIIQLVLISAQAGRPLKEVLEKRKKGAKLARLAADYKLDYDKLYESALAIEELVDKEYLPRFPERKLKRDRDDQP
;
A
#
# COMPACT_ATOMS: atom_id res chain seq x y z
N MET A 1 -53.31 -26.39 -52.87
CA MET A 1 -53.00 -27.82 -52.62
C MET A 1 -52.22 -27.87 -51.30
N ILE A 2 -52.86 -27.97 -50.13
CA ILE A 2 -53.36 -29.19 -49.47
C ILE A 2 -52.30 -30.30 -49.40
N ARG A 3 -51.73 -30.51 -48.21
CA ARG A 3 -51.83 -31.79 -47.50
C ARG A 3 -51.47 -31.64 -46.01
N ILE A 4 -52.51 -31.83 -45.21
CA ILE A 4 -52.50 -32.15 -43.78
C ILE A 4 -51.84 -33.52 -43.61
N LEU A 5 -51.04 -33.71 -42.58
CA LEU A 5 -51.00 -35.01 -41.90
C LEU A 5 -50.96 -34.82 -40.37
N VAL A 6 -51.92 -35.47 -39.76
CA VAL A 6 -52.23 -35.62 -38.33
C VAL A 6 -51.32 -36.67 -37.72
N PHE A 7 -50.86 -36.48 -36.50
CA PHE A 7 -50.53 -37.52 -35.49
C PHE A 7 -50.36 -36.76 -34.16
N CYS A 8 -51.36 -36.63 -33.27
CA CYS A 8 -51.90 -37.66 -32.39
C CYS A 8 -50.80 -38.51 -31.74
N LEU A 9 -50.39 -38.21 -30.51
CA LEU A 9 -50.52 -39.16 -29.40
C LEU A 9 -50.07 -38.51 -28.08
N CYS A 10 -50.93 -38.73 -27.08
CA CYS A 10 -50.72 -38.85 -25.65
C CYS A 10 -49.28 -38.82 -25.11
N VAL A 11 -49.11 -38.24 -23.92
CA VAL A 11 -48.82 -38.97 -22.67
C VAL A 11 -48.12 -38.01 -21.69
N PHE A 12 -48.58 -38.10 -20.44
CA PHE A 12 -47.94 -37.66 -19.20
C PHE A 12 -48.08 -36.22 -18.72
N MET A 13 -49.13 -36.07 -17.89
CA MET A 13 -49.04 -35.35 -16.64
C MET A 13 -47.76 -35.71 -15.86
N SER A 14 -47.02 -34.70 -15.43
CA SER A 14 -46.25 -34.74 -14.18
C SER A 14 -46.24 -33.35 -13.61
N GLN A 15 -47.06 -33.15 -12.57
CA GLN A 15 -46.97 -31.97 -11.71
C GLN A 15 -45.68 -32.09 -10.90
N PRO A 16 -44.86 -31.04 -10.77
CA PRO A 16 -43.89 -30.97 -9.69
C PRO A 16 -44.59 -30.60 -8.37
N ASP A 17 -44.44 -31.48 -7.38
CA ASP A 17 -44.75 -31.28 -5.96
C ASP A 17 -44.28 -29.90 -5.43
N PRO A 18 -45.13 -29.12 -4.74
CA PRO A 18 -44.70 -27.96 -3.98
C PRO A 18 -44.29 -28.39 -2.56
N ALA A 19 -43.16 -29.08 -2.42
CA ALA A 19 -42.66 -29.46 -1.10
C ALA A 19 -41.13 -29.52 -1.06
N ARG A 20 -40.51 -28.34 -1.09
CA ARG A 20 -39.17 -28.16 -0.50
C ARG A 20 -39.17 -26.84 0.24
N GLY A 21 -39.22 -26.93 1.57
CA GLY A 21 -38.94 -25.80 2.44
C GLY A 21 -37.61 -25.20 2.01
N ALA A 22 -37.61 -23.90 1.75
CA ALA A 22 -36.40 -23.16 1.49
C ALA A 22 -35.51 -23.27 2.74
N ASP A 23 -34.38 -23.96 2.60
CA ASP A 23 -33.30 -23.82 3.58
C ASP A 23 -32.99 -22.31 3.70
N PRO A 24 -32.87 -21.76 4.93
CA PRO A 24 -32.47 -20.37 5.09
C PRO A 24 -31.12 -20.19 4.39
N ALA A 25 -31.08 -19.27 3.43
CA ALA A 25 -29.86 -18.95 2.71
C ALA A 25 -28.74 -18.65 3.73
N PRO A 26 -27.52 -19.19 3.54
CA PRO A 26 -26.40 -18.85 4.40
C PRO A 26 -26.22 -17.33 4.35
N ASP A 27 -26.18 -16.70 5.53
CA ASP A 27 -26.00 -15.25 5.65
C ASP A 27 -24.82 -14.79 4.78
N PRO A 28 -24.95 -13.67 4.05
CA PRO A 28 -23.84 -13.14 3.28
C PRO A 28 -22.65 -12.91 4.23
N PRO A 29 -21.42 -13.31 3.83
CA PRO A 29 -20.25 -13.15 4.68
C PRO A 29 -20.14 -11.67 5.06
N LYS A 30 -20.22 -11.38 6.37
CA LYS A 30 -20.06 -10.03 6.90
C LYS A 30 -18.80 -9.41 6.27
N PRO A 31 -18.88 -8.20 5.70
CA PRO A 31 -17.71 -7.56 5.14
C PRO A 31 -16.66 -7.49 6.23
N LYS A 32 -15.54 -8.20 6.04
CA LYS A 32 -14.36 -8.02 6.88
C LYS A 32 -13.94 -6.58 6.67
N THR A 33 -14.36 -5.68 7.56
CA THR A 33 -13.89 -4.29 7.60
C THR A 33 -12.38 -4.38 7.71
N LYS A 34 -11.68 -4.26 6.58
CA LYS A 34 -10.23 -4.16 6.55
C LYS A 34 -9.94 -2.89 7.33
N LEU A 35 -9.48 -3.05 8.57
CA LEU A 35 -9.02 -1.97 9.42
C LEU A 35 -8.14 -1.09 8.55
N ARG A 36 -8.59 0.12 8.25
CA ARG A 36 -7.87 1.06 7.39
C ARG A 36 -6.55 1.32 8.10
N GLN A 37 -5.50 0.62 7.69
CA GLN A 37 -4.21 0.72 8.37
C GLN A 37 -3.72 2.14 8.23
N GLU A 38 -3.74 2.86 9.34
CA GLU A 38 -3.27 4.24 9.40
C GLU A 38 -1.80 4.30 8.97
N ALA A 39 -1.42 5.42 8.36
CA ALA A 39 -0.04 5.64 7.96
C ALA A 39 0.85 5.71 9.22
N PRO A 40 2.02 5.06 9.23
CA PRO A 40 2.98 5.22 10.32
C PRO A 40 3.33 6.71 10.53
N PRO A 41 3.48 7.18 11.77
CA PRO A 41 3.89 8.56 12.07
C PRO A 41 5.13 9.02 11.30
N VAL A 42 6.12 8.14 11.18
CA VAL A 42 7.36 8.40 10.42
C VAL A 42 7.07 8.65 8.94
N ALA A 43 6.13 7.91 8.33
CA ALA A 43 5.78 8.11 6.93
C ALA A 43 5.10 9.48 6.71
N LEU A 44 4.26 9.92 7.64
CA LEU A 44 3.64 11.26 7.60
C LEU A 44 4.67 12.38 7.79
N ALA A 45 5.60 12.19 8.73
CA ALA A 45 6.65 13.17 9.00
C ALA A 45 7.61 13.32 7.80
N LEU A 46 7.98 12.21 7.15
CA LEU A 46 8.78 12.22 5.93
C LEU A 46 8.06 12.87 4.76
N ASP A 47 6.75 12.63 4.60
CA ASP A 47 5.94 13.27 3.56
C ASP A 47 5.99 14.80 3.64
N LEU A 48 5.88 15.33 4.87
CA LEU A 48 6.00 16.77 5.11
C LEU A 48 7.41 17.30 4.84
N ALA A 49 8.45 16.53 5.16
CA ALA A 49 9.84 16.96 5.00
C ALA A 49 10.27 17.09 3.53
N PHE A 50 9.82 16.19 2.65
CA PHE A 50 10.21 16.20 1.25
C PHE A 50 9.42 17.21 0.40
N GLY A 51 8.16 17.47 0.76
CA GLY A 51 7.30 18.41 0.05
C GLY A 51 7.01 17.99 -1.40
N ALA A 52 6.16 18.78 -2.08
CA ALA A 52 5.63 18.41 -3.40
C ALA A 52 6.70 18.31 -4.50
N THR A 53 7.76 19.14 -4.42
CA THR A 53 8.80 19.20 -5.46
C THR A 53 9.60 17.90 -5.55
N ILE A 54 10.02 17.35 -4.40
CA ILE A 54 10.76 16.08 -4.38
C ILE A 54 9.85 14.95 -4.86
N TRP A 55 8.58 14.95 -4.47
CA TRP A 55 7.63 13.93 -4.93
C TRP A 55 7.38 13.97 -6.44
N ALA A 56 7.38 15.15 -7.04
CA ALA A 56 7.33 15.29 -8.49
C ALA A 56 8.58 14.72 -9.18
N GLN A 57 9.76 14.88 -8.57
CA GLN A 57 11.03 14.39 -9.13
C GLN A 57 11.17 12.87 -9.06
N VAL A 58 10.75 12.24 -7.96
CA VAL A 58 10.94 10.80 -7.74
C VAL A 58 9.85 9.93 -8.39
N ALA A 59 8.91 10.53 -9.12
CA ALA A 59 7.84 9.86 -9.89
C ALA A 59 7.16 8.73 -9.09
N VAL A 60 6.52 9.13 -7.98
CA VAL A 60 5.82 8.21 -7.06
C VAL A 60 4.68 7.47 -7.78
N SER A 61 4.31 6.29 -7.28
CA SER A 61 3.19 5.53 -7.83
C SER A 61 1.86 6.31 -7.75
N THR A 62 0.86 5.87 -8.52
CA THR A 62 -0.51 6.43 -8.50
C THR A 62 -1.18 6.37 -7.12
N ALA A 63 -0.65 5.55 -6.19
CA ALA A 63 -1.13 5.44 -4.82
C ALA A 63 -0.70 6.63 -3.94
N GLY A 64 0.33 7.38 -4.34
CA GLY A 64 0.80 8.58 -3.67
C GLY A 64 1.92 8.35 -2.62
N PRO A 65 2.62 9.43 -2.20
CA PRO A 65 3.84 9.36 -1.38
C PRO A 65 3.65 8.64 -0.05
N ILE A 66 2.58 8.96 0.68
CA ILE A 66 2.30 8.37 2.00
C ILE A 66 2.14 6.85 1.91
N ILE A 67 1.54 6.32 0.84
CA ILE A 67 1.34 4.88 0.68
C ILE A 67 2.67 4.18 0.42
N ASP A 68 3.50 4.74 -0.45
CA ASP A 68 4.83 4.19 -0.75
C ASP A 68 5.77 4.26 0.48
N LEU A 69 5.75 5.38 1.23
CA LEU A 69 6.48 5.52 2.49
C LEU A 69 5.99 4.55 3.56
N SER A 70 4.66 4.42 3.73
CA SER A 70 4.07 3.46 4.66
C SER A 70 4.48 2.03 4.33
N ARG A 71 4.55 1.69 3.03
CA ARG A 71 5.03 0.38 2.59
C ARG A 71 6.50 0.20 2.97
N MET A 72 7.37 1.18 2.70
CA MET A 72 8.80 1.10 3.04
C MET A 72 9.02 0.92 4.54
N VAL A 73 8.32 1.69 5.38
CA VAL A 73 8.39 1.53 6.83
C VAL A 73 7.97 0.13 7.27
N ARG A 74 6.88 -0.42 6.68
CA ARG A 74 6.41 -1.78 6.99
C ARG A 74 7.34 -2.88 6.45
N GLU A 75 8.03 -2.63 5.34
CA GLU A 75 9.07 -3.51 4.80
C GLU A 75 10.36 -3.47 5.63
N GLY A 76 10.46 -2.60 6.65
CA GLY A 76 11.58 -2.54 7.59
C GLY A 76 12.70 -1.58 7.19
N TYR A 77 12.47 -0.71 6.20
CA TYR A 77 13.45 0.32 5.85
C TYR A 77 13.55 1.35 6.98
N TYR A 78 14.78 1.62 7.41
CA TYR A 78 15.04 2.63 8.42
C TYR A 78 14.82 4.04 7.88
N LYS A 79 14.39 4.96 8.74
CA LYS A 79 14.10 6.36 8.39
C LYS A 79 15.22 7.01 7.55
N LEU A 80 16.47 6.95 8.02
CA LEU A 80 17.63 7.46 7.30
C LEU A 80 17.87 6.76 5.94
N GLU A 81 17.59 5.47 5.84
CA GLU A 81 17.69 4.73 4.58
C GLU A 81 16.61 5.17 3.59
N ILE A 82 15.37 5.35 4.05
CA ILE A 82 14.28 5.89 3.23
C ILE A 82 14.69 7.26 2.68
N ILE A 83 15.24 8.14 3.53
CA ILE A 83 15.66 9.47 3.12
C ILE A 83 16.73 9.41 2.03
N GLN A 84 17.77 8.60 2.22
CA GLN A 84 18.82 8.44 1.22
C GLN A 84 18.29 7.90 -0.11
N LEU A 85 17.39 6.92 -0.09
CA LEU A 85 16.80 6.36 -1.32
C LEU A 85 15.98 7.39 -2.09
N VAL A 86 15.21 8.22 -1.39
CA VAL A 86 14.46 9.33 -1.98
C VAL A 86 15.41 10.37 -2.57
N LEU A 87 16.47 10.76 -1.87
CA LEU A 87 17.46 11.71 -2.37
C LEU A 87 18.24 11.18 -3.58
N ILE A 88 18.65 9.91 -3.55
CA ILE A 88 19.31 9.25 -4.69
C ILE A 88 18.38 9.29 -5.90
N SER A 89 17.11 8.94 -5.72
CA SER A 89 16.10 8.96 -6.78
C SER A 89 15.90 10.37 -7.34
N ALA A 90 15.76 11.37 -6.47
CA ALA A 90 15.52 12.76 -6.84
C ALA A 90 16.70 13.34 -7.63
N GLN A 91 17.92 13.18 -7.12
CA GLN A 91 19.14 13.71 -7.75
C GLN A 91 19.51 12.96 -9.03
N ALA A 92 19.26 11.66 -9.10
CA ALA A 92 19.49 10.88 -10.31
C ALA A 92 18.43 11.11 -11.39
N GLY A 93 17.31 11.79 -11.07
CA GLY A 93 16.16 11.92 -11.96
C GLY A 93 15.56 10.56 -12.34
N ARG A 94 15.57 9.60 -11.41
CA ARG A 94 15.07 8.24 -11.62
C ARG A 94 13.86 7.98 -10.75
N PRO A 95 12.86 7.20 -11.20
CA PRO A 95 11.74 6.82 -10.36
C PRO A 95 12.20 6.09 -9.10
N LEU A 96 11.60 6.41 -7.95
CA LEU A 96 11.94 5.77 -6.67
C LEU A 96 11.84 4.26 -6.75
N LYS A 97 10.82 3.75 -7.46
CA LYS A 97 10.64 2.32 -7.72
C LYS A 97 11.88 1.66 -8.32
N GLU A 98 12.55 2.30 -9.29
CA GLU A 98 13.76 1.73 -9.91
C GLU A 98 14.90 1.58 -8.90
N VAL A 99 15.11 2.62 -8.07
CA VAL A 99 16.14 2.62 -7.04
C VAL A 99 15.84 1.56 -5.97
N LEU A 100 14.57 1.43 -5.57
CA LEU A 100 14.12 0.42 -4.62
C LEU A 100 14.33 -1.01 -5.13
N GLU A 101 14.05 -1.29 -6.40
CA GLU A 101 14.29 -2.63 -6.97
C GLU A 101 15.78 -2.99 -6.92
N LYS A 102 16.68 -2.04 -7.20
CA LYS A 102 18.12 -2.28 -7.08
C LYS A 102 18.53 -2.49 -5.62
N ARG A 103 17.94 -1.74 -4.68
CA ARG A 103 18.17 -1.92 -3.24
C ARG A 103 17.69 -3.29 -2.74
N LYS A 104 16.51 -3.75 -3.17
CA LYS A 104 15.94 -5.08 -2.87
C LYS A 104 16.82 -6.22 -3.38
N LYS A 105 17.53 -6.01 -4.48
CA LYS A 105 18.54 -6.96 -5.02
C LYS A 105 19.85 -6.97 -4.22
N GLY A 106 19.96 -6.20 -3.14
CA GLY A 106 21.14 -6.17 -2.27
C GLY A 106 22.16 -5.09 -2.61
N ALA A 107 21.86 -4.15 -3.51
CA ALA A 107 22.78 -3.06 -3.80
C ALA A 107 22.99 -2.17 -2.55
N LYS A 108 24.25 -1.79 -2.28
CA LYS A 108 24.60 -0.84 -1.23
C LYS A 108 24.22 0.59 -1.67
N LEU A 109 23.82 1.45 -0.75
CA LEU A 109 23.44 2.84 -1.05
C LEU A 109 24.58 3.62 -1.74
N ALA A 110 25.81 3.49 -1.22
CA ALA A 110 27.00 4.08 -1.85
C ALA A 110 27.21 3.58 -3.29
N ARG A 111 26.89 2.30 -3.57
CA ARG A 111 27.00 1.76 -4.92
C ARG A 111 25.92 2.32 -5.84
N LEU A 112 24.69 2.44 -5.36
CA LEU A 112 23.60 3.07 -6.10
C LEU A 112 23.92 4.52 -6.47
N ALA A 113 24.43 5.31 -5.51
CA ALA A 113 24.88 6.68 -5.76
C ALA A 113 26.00 6.72 -6.81
N ALA A 114 27.01 5.85 -6.69
CA ALA A 114 28.10 5.78 -7.66
C ALA A 114 27.63 5.39 -9.07
N ASP A 115 26.71 4.44 -9.20
CA ASP A 115 26.14 4.03 -10.49
C ASP A 115 25.41 5.21 -11.19
N TYR A 116 24.87 6.16 -10.42
CA TYR A 116 24.26 7.39 -10.92
C TYR A 116 25.20 8.60 -10.93
N LYS A 117 26.49 8.42 -10.65
CA LYS A 117 27.50 9.50 -10.58
C LYS A 117 27.17 10.58 -9.55
N LEU A 118 26.57 10.20 -8.43
CA LEU A 118 26.26 11.08 -7.31
C LEU A 118 27.38 11.04 -6.26
N ASP A 119 27.58 12.17 -5.58
CA ASP A 119 28.46 12.31 -4.42
C ASP A 119 27.74 11.75 -3.18
N TYR A 120 28.07 10.51 -2.81
CA TYR A 120 27.39 9.82 -1.72
C TYR A 120 27.60 10.49 -0.37
N ASP A 121 28.78 11.07 -0.12
CA ASP A 121 29.09 11.68 1.16
C ASP A 121 28.24 12.94 1.36
N LYS A 122 28.15 13.81 0.35
CA LYS A 122 27.24 14.97 0.39
C LYS A 122 25.77 14.58 0.50
N LEU A 123 25.38 13.49 -0.16
CA LEU A 123 24.01 12.97 -0.07
C LEU A 123 23.70 12.47 1.34
N TYR A 124 24.65 11.79 1.97
CA TYR A 124 24.52 11.30 3.33
C TYR A 124 24.40 12.46 4.34
N GLU A 125 25.24 13.48 4.23
CA GLU A 125 25.13 14.71 5.04
C GLU A 125 23.76 15.39 4.87
N SER A 126 23.28 15.50 3.62
CA SER A 126 21.94 16.04 3.35
C SER A 126 20.83 15.17 3.96
N ALA A 127 21.01 13.86 3.97
CA ALA A 127 20.06 12.93 4.57
C ALA A 127 20.00 13.09 6.09
N LEU A 128 21.14 13.29 6.76
CA LEU A 128 21.21 13.57 8.19
C LEU A 128 20.50 14.88 8.56
N ALA A 129 20.69 15.94 7.77
CA ALA A 129 20.00 17.21 8.00
C ALA A 129 18.47 17.08 7.90
N ILE A 130 17.99 16.30 6.92
CA ILE A 130 16.55 16.01 6.79
C ILE A 130 16.08 15.12 7.94
N GLU A 131 16.87 14.14 8.36
CA GLU A 131 16.54 13.27 9.50
C GLU A 131 16.36 14.08 10.79
N GLU A 132 17.29 14.99 11.05
CA GLU A 132 17.24 15.90 12.20
C GLU A 132 16.00 16.79 12.15
N LEU A 133 15.68 17.35 10.98
CA LEU A 133 14.46 18.14 10.77
C LEU A 133 13.20 17.31 11.05
N VAL A 134 13.14 16.07 10.55
CA VAL A 134 12.04 15.15 10.79
C VAL A 134 11.87 14.88 12.28
N ASP A 135 12.94 14.61 13.00
CA ASP A 135 12.87 14.27 14.43
C ASP A 135 12.52 15.46 15.31
N LYS A 136 13.05 16.65 15.01
CA LYS A 136 12.82 17.84 15.83
C LYS A 136 11.48 18.51 15.54
N GLU A 137 11.08 18.57 14.28
CA GLU A 137 9.95 19.41 13.87
C GLU A 137 8.69 18.62 13.54
N TYR A 138 8.81 17.50 12.82
CA TYR A 138 7.65 16.83 12.22
C TYR A 138 7.16 15.62 13.00
N LEU A 139 8.06 14.75 13.45
CA LEU A 139 7.71 13.53 14.18
C LEU A 139 6.94 13.82 15.48
N PRO A 140 7.28 14.86 16.29
CA PRO A 140 6.51 15.21 17.48
C PRO A 140 5.05 15.60 17.20
N ARG A 141 4.71 15.98 15.95
CA ARG A 141 3.34 16.31 15.54
C ARG A 141 2.47 15.06 15.36
N PHE A 142 3.08 13.88 15.29
CA PHE A 142 2.41 12.60 15.08
C PHE A 142 2.71 11.63 16.23
N PRO A 143 2.14 11.86 17.43
CA PRO A 143 2.34 10.96 18.54
C PRO A 143 1.79 9.57 18.20
N GLU A 144 2.52 8.52 18.58
CA GLU A 144 2.01 7.17 18.48
C GLU A 144 0.72 7.04 19.30
N ARG A 145 -0.39 6.73 18.64
CA ARG A 145 -1.61 6.38 19.34
C ARG A 145 -1.36 5.04 20.04
N LYS A 146 -1.15 5.09 21.36
CA LYS A 146 -1.21 3.89 22.20
C LYS A 146 -2.61 3.31 22.01
N LEU A 147 -2.69 2.22 21.25
CA LEU A 147 -3.92 1.44 21.14
C LEU A 147 -4.24 1.01 22.58
N LYS A 148 -5.18 1.69 23.25
CA LYS A 148 -5.79 1.16 24.46
C LYS A 148 -6.39 -0.17 24.02
N ARG A 149 -5.69 -1.26 24.33
CA ARG A 149 -6.32 -2.57 24.39
C ARG A 149 -7.30 -2.40 25.53
N ASP A 150 -8.57 -2.15 25.18
CA ASP A 150 -9.64 -2.18 26.15
C ASP A 150 -9.53 -3.51 26.88
N ARG A 151 -9.23 -3.37 28.16
CA ARG A 151 -9.03 -4.43 29.11
C ARG A 151 -10.45 -4.88 29.45
N ASP A 152 -11.08 -5.58 28.52
CA ASP A 152 -12.33 -6.32 28.74
C ASP A 152 -12.05 -7.66 29.44
N ASP A 153 -10.98 -7.72 30.26
CA ASP A 153 -10.92 -8.62 31.41
C ASP A 153 -11.75 -7.97 32.52
N GLN A 154 -13.07 -8.07 32.38
CA GLN A 154 -14.02 -7.82 33.47
C GLN A 154 -13.96 -9.04 34.42
N PRO A 155 -13.95 -8.84 35.75
CA PRO A 155 -13.71 -9.88 36.76
C PRO A 155 -14.72 -11.03 36.76
#